data_AF-A0A3N2DPR0-F1
#
_entry.id   AF-A0A3N2DPR0-F1
#
_cell.length_a   1.000
_cell.length_b   1.000
_cell.length_c   1.000
_cell.angle_alpha   90.00
_cell.angle_beta   90.00
_cell.angle_gamma   90.00
#
_symmetry.space_group_name_H-M   'P 1'
#
loop_
_entity.id
_entity.type
_entity.pdbx_description
1 polymer ?
#
loop_
_entity_poly.entity_id
_entity_poly.type
_entity_poly.pdbx_seq_one_letter_code
_entity_poly.pdbx_strand_id
1 'polypeptide(L)' 'MALGMSISWCAMRKKQRRCDRCCLYYSEDLKQCHHCGRLDDDQLEVLLKGHNMGLSNSVTLGRCFIVIGLAVGGLLLFVL' A
#
# COMPACT_ATOMS: atom_id res chain seq x y z
N MET A 1 -24.24 -17.30 5.70
CA MET A 1 -23.38 -16.92 4.56
C MET A 1 -23.75 -15.51 4.10
N ALA A 2 -23.05 -14.49 4.61
CA ALA A 2 -23.31 -13.09 4.25
C ALA A 2 -22.47 -12.70 3.03
N LEU A 3 -22.89 -13.15 1.84
CA LEU A 3 -22.22 -12.86 0.55
C LEU A 3 -22.85 -11.65 -0.18
N GLY A 4 -23.48 -10.73 0.56
CA GLY A 4 -24.35 -9.70 -0.05
C GLY A 4 -23.88 -8.24 0.05
N MET A 5 -22.83 -7.93 0.83
CA MET A 5 -22.49 -6.53 1.17
C MET A 5 -21.18 -6.01 0.56
N SER A 6 -20.45 -6.82 -0.21
CA SER A 6 -19.13 -6.44 -0.75
C SER A 6 -19.19 -5.79 -2.15
N ILE A 7 -20.21 -6.08 -2.95
CA ILE A 7 -20.25 -5.68 -4.37
C ILE A 7 -20.55 -4.17 -4.52
N SER A 8 -21.48 -3.64 -3.73
CA SER A 8 -21.82 -2.21 -3.72
C SER A 8 -20.70 -1.36 -3.13
N TRP A 9 -19.91 -1.87 -2.19
CA TRP A 9 -18.71 -1.19 -1.68
C TRP A 9 -17.62 -1.08 -2.76
N CYS A 10 -17.43 -2.12 -3.58
CA CYS A 10 -16.49 -2.09 -4.71
C CYS A 10 -16.91 -1.08 -5.79
N ALA A 11 -18.22 -0.93 -6.07
CA ALA A 11 -18.73 0.04 -7.03
C ALA A 11 -18.64 1.50 -6.55
N MET A 12 -18.66 1.72 -5.23
CA MET A 12 -18.49 3.05 -4.61
C MET A 12 -17.01 3.43 -4.41
N ARG A 13 -16.06 2.52 -4.59
CA ARG A 13 -14.63 2.89 -4.57
C ARG A 13 -14.39 3.85 -5.72
N LYS A 14 -14.00 5.08 -5.38
CA LYS A 14 -13.58 6.10 -6.35
C LYS A 14 -12.60 5.45 -7.31
N LYS A 15 -12.90 5.52 -8.62
CA LYS A 15 -12.04 4.90 -9.61
C LYS A 15 -10.68 5.60 -9.58
N GLN A 16 -9.64 4.81 -9.36
CA GLN A 16 -8.27 5.30 -9.27
C GLN A 16 -7.50 4.82 -10.49
N ARG A 17 -6.86 5.76 -11.19
CA ARG A 17 -5.90 5.45 -12.24
C ARG A 17 -4.49 5.47 -11.69
N ARG A 18 -3.64 4.62 -12.24
CA ARG A 18 -2.20 4.63 -11.95
C ARG A 18 -1.53 5.73 -12.75
N CYS A 19 -0.61 6.46 -12.14
CA CYS A 19 0.20 7.46 -12.84
C CYS A 19 1.39 6.81 -13.53
N ASP A 20 1.65 7.15 -14.80
CA ASP A 20 2.82 6.67 -15.54
C ASP A 20 4.16 7.18 -14.98
N ARG A 21 4.19 8.41 -14.44
CA ARG A 21 5.42 9.03 -13.91
C ARG A 21 5.80 8.48 -12.53
N CYS A 22 4.90 8.63 -11.56
CA CYS A 22 5.20 8.28 -10.17
C CYS A 22 4.70 6.89 -9.75
N CYS A 23 4.04 6.15 -10.63
CA CYS A 23 3.43 4.84 -10.36
C CYS A 23 2.38 4.80 -9.24
N LEU A 24 2.04 5.93 -8.61
CA LEU A 24 1.02 6.05 -7.57
C LEU A 24 -0.39 6.11 -8.16
N TYR A 25 -1.36 5.62 -7.37
CA TYR A 25 -2.78 5.71 -7.69
C TYR A 25 -3.33 7.08 -7.32
N TYR A 26 -4.10 7.67 -8.22
CA TYR A 26 -4.82 8.93 -7.98
C TYR A 26 -6.22 8.86 -8.59
N SER A 27 -7.14 9.70 -8.10
CA SER A 27 -8.51 9.69 -8.59
C SER A 27 -8.58 10.07 -10.07
N GLU A 28 -9.36 9.33 -10.84
CA GLU A 28 -9.57 9.60 -12.27
C GLU A 28 -10.19 10.97 -12.55
N ASP A 29 -10.91 11.54 -11.58
CA ASP A 29 -11.49 12.89 -11.66
C ASP A 29 -10.44 14.00 -11.85
N LEU A 30 -9.17 13.73 -11.51
CA LEU A 30 -8.09 14.70 -11.67
C LEU A 30 -7.48 14.60 -13.08
N LYS A 31 -7.45 15.73 -13.80
CA LYS A 31 -6.81 15.85 -15.12
C LYS A 31 -5.30 15.56 -15.08
N GLN A 32 -4.65 15.77 -13.94
CA GLN A 32 -3.23 15.53 -13.72
C GLN A 32 -3.00 14.84 -12.37
N CYS A 33 -1.90 14.09 -12.26
CA CYS A 33 -1.53 13.48 -10.98
C CYS A 33 -1.27 14.58 -9.94
N HIS A 34 -1.93 14.53 -8.78
CA HIS A 34 -1.66 15.48 -7.69
C HIS A 34 -0.27 15.25 -7.06
N HIS A 35 0.27 14.02 -7.14
CA HIS A 35 1.56 13.69 -6.53
C HIS A 35 2.75 14.21 -7.33
N CYS A 36 2.71 14.14 -8.66
CA CYS A 36 3.85 14.48 -9.51
C CYS A 36 3.52 15.44 -10.68
N GLY A 37 2.25 15.74 -10.93
CA GLY A 37 1.84 16.54 -12.10
C GLY A 37 2.26 18.01 -12.03
N ARG A 38 2.81 18.48 -10.90
CA ARG A 38 3.41 19.80 -10.75
C ARG A 38 4.92 19.75 -10.48
N LEU A 39 5.51 18.56 -10.55
CA LEU A 39 6.92 18.36 -10.24
C LEU A 39 7.73 18.10 -11.52
N ASP A 40 8.87 18.79 -11.57
CA ASP A 40 9.97 18.49 -12.49
C ASP A 40 10.59 17.12 -12.18
N ASP A 41 11.29 16.57 -13.16
CA ASP A 41 11.82 15.20 -13.08
C ASP A 41 12.80 15.02 -11.91
N ASP A 42 13.65 16.02 -11.61
CA ASP A 42 14.54 16.00 -10.45
C ASP A 42 13.78 15.92 -9.10
N GLN A 43 12.68 16.67 -8.97
CA GLN A 43 11.87 16.65 -7.75
C GLN A 43 11.09 15.34 -7.62
N LEU A 44 10.70 14.76 -8.76
CA LEU A 44 10.02 13.47 -8.82
C LEU A 44 10.94 12.34 -8.34
N GLU A 45 12.21 12.33 -8.74
CA GLU A 45 13.18 11.32 -8.29
C GLU A 45 13.41 11.36 -6.78
N VAL A 46 13.47 12.56 -6.19
CA VAL A 46 13.60 12.72 -4.72
C VAL A 46 12.37 12.16 -4.00
N LEU A 47 11.17 12.41 -4.53
CA LEU A 47 9.93 11.89 -3.97
C LEU A 47 9.82 10.36 -4.10
N LEU A 48 10.24 9.79 -5.23
CA LEU A 48 10.27 8.32 -5.38
C LEU A 48 11.28 7.68 -4.44
N LYS A 49 12.48 8.25 -4.29
CA LYS A 49 13.48 7.75 -3.33
C LYS A 49 12.94 7.74 -1.90
N GLY A 50 12.29 8.82 -1.47
CA GLY A 50 11.66 8.89 -0.16
C GLY A 50 10.52 7.89 0.03
N HIS A 51 9.67 7.71 -0.99
CA HIS A 51 8.56 6.77 -0.94
C HIS A 51 9.03 5.30 -0.89
N ASN A 52 10.10 4.95 -1.63
CA ASN A 52 10.66 3.60 -1.63
C ASN A 52 11.27 3.22 -0.27
N MET A 53 11.89 4.18 0.43
CA MET A 53 12.38 3.98 1.80
C MET A 53 11.24 3.76 2.80
N GLY A 54 10.08 4.38 2.60
CA GLY A 54 8.88 4.15 3.42
C GLY A 54 8.29 2.74 3.24
N LEU A 55 8.29 2.22 2.00
CA LEU A 55 7.77 0.87 1.71
C LEU A 55 8.68 -0.25 2.24
N SER A 56 10.00 -0.08 2.27
CA SER A 56 10.89 -1.10 2.85
C SER A 56 10.62 -1.33 4.34
N ASN A 57 10.22 -0.29 5.07
CA ASN A 57 9.87 -0.41 6.49
C ASN A 57 8.55 -1.16 6.72
N SER A 58 7.54 -1.00 5.85
CA SER A 58 6.25 -1.68 6.03
C SER A 58 6.32 -3.18 5.73
N VAL A 59 7.17 -3.61 4.79
CA VAL A 59 7.46 -5.04 4.53
C VAL A 59 8.21 -5.68 5.71
N THR A 60 9.10 -4.91 6.35
CA THR A 60 9.85 -5.38 7.52
C THR A 60 8.92 -5.58 8.72
N LEU A 61 7.95 -4.69 8.90
CA LEU A 61 6.94 -4.78 9.96
C LEU A 61 6.11 -6.07 9.84
N GLY A 62 5.62 -6.38 8.62
CA GLY A 62 4.87 -7.62 8.36
C GLY A 62 5.67 -8.89 8.65
N ARG A 63 6.97 -8.90 8.34
CA ARG A 63 7.86 -10.04 8.66
C ARG A 63 8.07 -10.22 10.16
N CYS A 64 8.21 -9.14 10.94
CA CYS A 64 8.34 -9.22 12.39
C CYS A 64 7.12 -9.87 13.06
N PHE A 65 5.90 -9.51 12.62
CA PHE A 65 4.67 -10.12 13.16
C PHE A 65 4.59 -11.62 12.90
N ILE A 66 5.03 -12.09 11.73
CA ILE A 66 5.06 -13.53 11.41
C ILE A 66 6.05 -14.27 12.30
N VAL A 67 7.25 -13.71 12.51
CA VAL A 67 8.28 -14.33 13.37
C VAL A 67 7.82 -14.40 14.83
N ILE A 68 7.21 -13.34 15.35
CA ILE A 68 6.68 -13.31 16.73
C ILE A 68 5.53 -14.33 16.89
N GLY A 69 4.61 -14.38 15.92
CA GLY A 69 3.51 -15.35 15.93
C GLY A 69 3.99 -16.80 15.92
N LEU A 70 5.00 -17.12 15.09
CA LEU A 70 5.63 -18.43 15.07
C LEU A 70 6.35 -18.77 16.38
N ALA A 71 7.05 -17.81 16.98
CA ALA A 71 7.74 -18.02 18.25
C ALA A 71 6.76 -18.33 19.39
N VAL A 72 5.68 -17.55 19.52
CA VAL A 72 4.67 -17.76 20.57
C VAL A 72 3.86 -19.03 20.33
N GLY A 73 3.45 -19.29 19.09
CA GLY A 73 2.72 -20.52 18.72
C GLY A 73 3.56 -21.78 18.93
N GLY A 74 4.84 -21.74 18.55
CA GLY A 74 5.78 -22.83 18.80
C GLY A 74 6.00 -23.08 20.30
N LEU A 75 6.12 -22.01 21.10
CA LEU A 75 6.28 -22.11 22.55
C LEU A 75 5.04 -22.74 23.22
N LEU A 76 3.84 -22.33 22.82
CA LEU A 76 2.58 -22.89 23.33
C LEU A 76 2.42 -24.38 22.95
N LEU A 77 2.78 -24.75 21.72
CA LEU A 77 2.76 -26.16 21.28
C LEU A 77 3.81 -27.02 21.98
N PHE A 78 4.94 -26.44 22.40
CA PHE A 78 5.98 -27.16 23.14
C PHE A 78 5.63 -27.34 24.62
N VAL A 79 4.83 -26.44 25.18
CA VAL A 79 4.37 -26.50 26.59
C VAL A 79 3.14 -27.41 26.76
N LEU A 80 2.36 -27.63 25.70
CA LEU A 80 1.20 -28.52 25.67
C LEU A 80 1.61 -29.99 25.48
#